data_AF-A0A846XXR4-F1
#
_entry.id   AF-A0A846XXR4-F1
#
_cell.length_a   1.000
_cell.length_b   1.000
_cell.length_c   1.000
_cell.angle_alpha   90.00
_cell.angle_beta   90.00
_cell.angle_gamma   90.00
#
_symmetry.space_group_name_H-M   'P 1'
#
loop_
_entity.id
_entity.type
_entity.pdbx_description
1 polymer ?
#
loop_
_entity_poly.entity_id
_entity_poly.type
_entity_poly.pdbx_seq_one_letter_code
_entity_poly.pdbx_strand_id
1 'polypeptide(L)' 'MTVADTVRELLGAAGLLASDTEIEAYAAAYPEFRGRIAALYSSVEMRDLAPALHFRAAPPDPQGDWAS' A
#
# COMPACT_ATOMS: atom_id res chain seq x y z
N MET A 1 12.42 1.53 19.20
CA MET A 1 11.85 0.55 18.26
C MET A 1 12.71 0.53 17.03
N THR A 2 13.25 -0.63 16.64
CA THR A 2 14.10 -0.77 15.45
C THR A 2 13.26 -0.93 14.18
N VAL A 3 13.88 -0.82 13.00
CA VAL A 3 13.20 -1.10 11.73
C VAL A 3 12.73 -2.55 11.66
N ALA A 4 13.54 -3.49 12.19
CA ALA A 4 13.16 -4.90 12.29
C ALA A 4 11.93 -5.10 13.19
N ASP A 5 11.83 -4.39 14.32
CA ASP A 5 10.65 -4.46 15.19
C ASP A 5 9.40 -3.95 14.46
N THR A 6 9.54 -2.86 13.69
CA THR A 6 8.45 -2.30 12.87
C THR A 6 7.99 -3.29 11.81
N VAL A 7 8.93 -3.93 11.11
CA VAL A 7 8.61 -4.94 10.08
C VAL A 7 7.91 -6.15 10.70
N ARG A 8 8.35 -6.63 11.87
CA ARG A 8 7.66 -7.72 12.59
C ARG A 8 6.23 -7.36 12.95
N GLU A 9 6.00 -6.16 13.47
CA GLU A 9 4.67 -5.69 13.82
C GLU A 9 3.75 -5.62 12.60
N LEU A 10 4.24 -5.09 11.47
CA LEU A 10 3.48 -4.99 10.23
C LEU A 10 3.12 -6.36 9.65
N LEU A 11 4.08 -7.30 9.62
CA LEU A 11 3.83 -8.67 9.16
C LEU A 11 2.85 -9.39 10.08
N GLY A 12 2.99 -9.22 11.40
CA GLY A 12 2.05 -9.74 12.39
C GLY A 12 0.64 -9.21 12.21
N ALA A 13 0.48 -7.90 11.97
CA ALA A 13 -0.82 -7.28 11.69
C ALA A 13 -1.45 -7.80 10.38
N ALA A 14 -0.62 -8.17 9.40
CA ALA A 14 -1.06 -8.78 8.14
C ALA A 14 -1.32 -10.30 8.26
N GLY A 15 -1.06 -10.92 9.42
CA GLY A 15 -1.16 -12.37 9.61
C GLY A 15 -0.11 -13.17 8.85
N LEU A 16 1.00 -12.53 8.47
CA LEU A 16 2.10 -13.14 7.74
C LEU A 16 3.18 -13.62 8.71
N LEU A 17 3.54 -14.90 8.59
CA LEU A 17 4.68 -15.47 9.29
C LEU A 17 5.93 -15.27 8.43
N ALA A 18 6.98 -14.76 9.04
CA ALA A 18 8.30 -14.59 8.41
C ALA A 18 9.39 -15.08 9.35
N SER A 19 10.41 -15.70 8.78
CA SER A 19 11.65 -16.05 9.47
C SER A 19 12.48 -14.80 9.80
N ASP A 20 13.42 -14.93 10.73
CA ASP A 20 14.32 -13.83 11.10
C ASP A 20 15.13 -13.31 9.90
N THR A 21 15.59 -14.21 9.01
CA THR A 21 16.29 -13.83 7.77
C THR A 21 15.41 -13.01 6.84
N GLU A 22 14.14 -13.36 6.69
CA GLU A 22 13.18 -12.58 5.88
C GLU A 22 12.93 -11.21 6.52
N ILE A 23 12.76 -11.16 7.85
CA ILE A 23 12.60 -9.91 8.59
C ILE A 23 13.80 -8.99 8.39
N GLU A 24 15.03 -9.51 8.45
CA GLU A 24 16.24 -8.74 8.20
C GLU A 24 16.30 -8.19 6.77
N ALA A 25 15.99 -9.03 5.78
CA ALA A 25 15.96 -8.60 4.39
C ALA A 25 14.92 -7.49 4.14
N TYR A 26 13.72 -7.65 4.69
CA TYR A 26 12.68 -6.63 4.61
C TYR A 26 13.05 -5.36 5.38
N ALA A 27 13.67 -5.49 6.56
CA ALA A 27 14.13 -4.36 7.36
C ALA A 27 15.20 -3.55 6.65
N ALA A 28 16.10 -4.20 5.90
CA ALA A 28 17.10 -3.52 5.08
C ALA A 28 16.46 -2.70 3.94
N ALA A 29 15.41 -3.22 3.30
CA ALA A 29 14.72 -2.56 2.20
C ALA A 29 13.66 -1.52 2.65
N TYR A 30 13.13 -1.65 3.88
CA TYR A 30 12.02 -0.84 4.39
C TYR A 30 12.23 0.68 4.31
N PRO A 31 13.42 1.25 4.63
CA PRO A 31 13.63 2.70 4.56
C PRO A 31 13.47 3.26 3.15
N GLU A 32 13.90 2.52 2.12
CA GLU A 32 13.77 2.94 0.73
C GLU A 32 12.29 3.01 0.31
N PHE A 33 11.52 1.96 0.60
CA PHE A 33 10.08 1.94 0.33
C PHE A 33 9.34 3.04 1.09
N ARG A 34 9.70 3.25 2.37
CA ARG A 34 9.10 4.32 3.17
C ARG A 34 9.40 5.70 2.60
N GLY A 35 10.63 5.94 2.13
CA GLY A 35 11.03 7.18 1.48
C GLY A 35 10.27 7.43 0.19
N ARG A 36 10.10 6.41 -0.65
CA ARG A 36 9.31 6.50 -1.90
C ARG A 36 7.83 6.82 -1.63
N ILE A 37 7.22 6.17 -0.65
CA ILE A 37 5.84 6.44 -0.24
C ILE A 37 5.72 7.88 0.29
N ALA A 38 6.64 8.30 1.16
CA ALA A 38 6.63 9.67 1.67
C ALA A 38 6.76 10.71 0.54
N ALA A 39 7.60 10.44 -0.47
CA ALA A 39 7.73 11.31 -1.65
C ALA A 39 6.42 11.40 -2.45
N LEU A 40 5.69 10.29 -2.65
CA LEU A 40 4.40 10.27 -3.33
C LEU A 40 3.35 11.16 -2.63
N TYR A 41 3.36 11.21 -1.29
CA TYR A 41 2.41 12.00 -0.49
C TYR A 41 2.96 13.37 -0.04
N SER A 42 4.11 13.79 -0.57
CA SER A 42 4.76 15.06 -0.21
C SER A 42 4.13 16.26 -0.92
N SER A 43 3.51 16.09 -2.09
CA SER A 43 2.78 17.15 -2.78
C SER A 43 1.32 17.21 -2.29
N VAL A 44 0.85 18.43 -2.00
CA VAL A 44 -0.54 18.67 -1.60
C VAL A 44 -1.52 18.18 -2.67
N GLU A 45 -1.17 18.36 -3.95
CA GLU A 45 -1.98 17.90 -5.07
C GLU A 45 -2.18 16.38 -5.08
N MET A 46 -1.18 15.57 -4.70
CA MET A 46 -1.32 14.11 -4.66
C MET A 46 -2.11 13.60 -3.45
N ARG A 47 -2.21 14.39 -2.37
CA ARG A 47 -2.92 14.00 -1.15
C ARG A 47 -4.44 14.08 -1.31
N ASP A 48 -4.91 15.08 -2.04
CA ASP A 48 -6.35 15.36 -2.23
C ASP A 48 -6.87 14.94 -3.61
N LEU A 49 -6.00 14.39 -4.47
CA LEU A 49 -6.42 13.76 -5.72
C LEU A 49 -7.32 12.56 -5.38
N ALA A 50 -8.52 12.56 -5.96
CA ALA A 50 -9.42 11.41 -5.89
C ALA A 50 -8.64 10.15 -6.31
N PRO A 51 -8.79 9.02 -5.60
CA PRO A 51 -8.18 7.76 -6.01
C PRO A 51 -8.50 7.50 -7.49
N ALA A 52 -7.49 7.13 -8.28
CA ALA A 52 -7.68 6.82 -9.70
C ALA A 52 -8.75 5.73 -9.93
N LEU A 53 -9.02 4.93 -8.90
CA LEU A 53 -10.14 4.00 -8.85
C LEU A 53 -11.44 4.73 -8.46
N HIS A 54 -12.20 5.11 -9.47
CA HIS A 54 -13.62 5.44 -9.31
C HIS A 54 -14.40 4.13 -9.06
N PHE A 55 -14.53 3.73 -7.80
CA PHE A 55 -15.47 2.67 -7.45
C PHE A 55 -16.90 3.16 -7.70
N ARG A 56 -17.50 2.75 -8.83
CA ARG A 56 -18.95 2.86 -9.01
C ARG A 56 -19.62 1.80 -8.14
N ALA A 57 -20.25 2.25 -7.06
CA ALA A 57 -21.14 1.43 -6.24
C ALA A 57 -22.53 1.21 -6.88
N ALA A 58 -22.71 1.56 -8.16
CA ALA A 58 -23.95 1.33 -8.87
C ALA A 58 -24.02 -0.14 -9.32
N PRO A 59 -25.18 -0.81 -9.20
CA PRO A 59 -25.37 -2.11 -9.82
C PRO A 59 -25.06 -2.00 -11.33
N PRO A 60 -24.40 -3.00 -11.94
CA PRO A 60 -24.18 -2.99 -13.37
C PRO A 60 -25.54 -2.84 -14.06
N ASP A 61 -25.67 -1.84 -14.93
CA ASP A 61 -26.82 -1.72 -15.81
C ASP A 61 -26.89 -3.01 -16.64
N PRO A 62 -27.98 -3.81 -16.56
CA PRO A 62 -28.10 -5.01 -17.38
C PRO A 62 -28.07 -4.72 -18.90
N GLN A 63 -28.18 -3.44 -19.30
CA GLN A 63 -28.18 -3.00 -20.69
C GLN A 63 -27.05 -2.01 -21.04
N GLY A 64 -26.02 -1.87 -20.19
CA GLY A 64 -24.87 -1.02 -20.49
C GLY A 64 -23.94 -1.65 -21.52
N ASP A 65 -24.05 -1.23 -22.79
CA ASP A 65 -23.07 -1.56 -23.83
C ASP A 65 -21.69 -1.00 -23.41
N TRP A 66 -20.78 -1.90 -23.06
CA TRP A 66 -19.40 -1.56 -22.67
C TRP A 66 -18.52 -1.17 -23.87
N ALA A 67 -19.09 -1.11 -25.09
CA ALA A 67 -18.36 -0.89 -26.33
C ALA A 67 -18.85 0.31 -27.18
N SER A 68 -19.39 1.36 -26.54
CA SER A 68 -19.65 2.66 -27.19
C SER A 68 -18.67 3.74 -26.74
#